data_AF-A0A7Y2FIC8-F1
#
_entry.id   AF-A0A7Y2FIC8-F1
#
_cell.length_a   1.000
_cell.length_b   1.000
_cell.length_c   1.000
_cell.angle_alpha   90.00
_cell.angle_beta   90.00
_cell.angle_gamma   90.00
#
_symmetry.space_group_name_H-M   'P 1'
#
loop_
_entity.id
_entity.type
_entity.pdbx_description
1 polymer ?
#
loop_
_entity_poly.entity_id
_entity_poly.type
_entity_poly.pdbx_seq_one_letter_code
_entity_poly.pdbx_strand_id
1 'polypeptide(L)' 'MSSEKRNTRAIADTVWLLLLGAAMAVNIWLIFSFAPLERTMGLMQKVFYFHVPAAWVSFLAFFVTFCGSVVYLITKR' A
#
# COMPACT_ATOMS: atom_id res chain seq x y z
N MET A 1 8.09 32.95 -4.74
CA MET A 1 8.86 31.75 -4.35
C MET A 1 8.05 30.66 -3.61
N SER A 2 6.94 30.98 -2.91
CA SER A 2 6.06 29.98 -2.23
C SER A 2 5.09 29.24 -3.18
N SER A 3 4.54 29.93 -4.20
CA SER A 3 3.58 29.35 -5.15
C SER A 3 4.20 28.29 -6.08
N GLU A 4 5.41 28.53 -6.57
CA GLU A 4 6.10 27.62 -7.48
C GLU A 4 6.45 26.27 -6.81
N LYS A 5 6.98 26.29 -5.58
CA LYS A 5 7.24 25.06 -4.81
C LYS A 5 5.96 24.28 -4.49
N ARG A 6 4.84 24.97 -4.30
CA ARG A 6 3.52 24.35 -4.08
C ARG A 6 3.04 23.62 -5.34
N ASN A 7 3.21 24.25 -6.51
CA ASN A 7 2.83 23.64 -7.79
C ASN A 7 3.71 22.44 -8.13
N THR A 8 5.03 22.50 -7.90
CA THR A 8 5.91 21.34 -8.11
C THR A 8 5.52 20.15 -7.23
N ARG A 9 5.15 20.39 -5.96
CA ARG A 9 4.65 19.34 -5.07
C ARG A 9 3.32 18.76 -5.55
N ALA A 10 2.37 19.60 -5.94
CA ALA A 10 1.08 19.15 -6.46
C ALA A 10 1.21 18.29 -7.73
N ILE A 11 2.14 18.67 -8.63
CA ILE A 11 2.44 17.87 -9.82
C ILE A 11 3.07 16.54 -9.41
N ALA A 12 4.05 16.55 -8.50
CA ALA A 12 4.66 15.33 -8.00
C ALA A 12 3.63 14.39 -7.35
N ASP A 13 2.73 14.92 -6.51
CA ASP A 13 1.67 14.15 -5.87
C ASP A 13 0.72 13.55 -6.92
N THR A 14 0.35 14.32 -7.93
CA THR A 14 -0.48 13.83 -9.05
C THR A 14 0.22 12.71 -9.80
N VAL A 15 1.52 12.86 -10.09
CA VAL A 15 2.32 11.81 -10.73
C VAL A 15 2.38 10.56 -9.86
N TRP A 16 2.61 10.70 -8.55
CA TRP A 16 2.60 9.57 -7.62
C TRP A 16 1.25 8.85 -7.59
N LEU A 17 0.15 9.60 -7.56
CA LEU A 17 -1.20 9.03 -7.59
C LEU A 17 -1.46 8.25 -8.88
N LEU A 18 -1.05 8.79 -10.04
CA LEU A 18 -1.20 8.11 -11.33
C LEU A 18 -0.35 6.85 -11.40
N LEU A 19 0.90 6.90 -10.92
CA LEU A 19 1.80 5.74 -10.89
C LEU A 19 1.25 4.62 -9.98
N LEU A 20 0.76 4.97 -8.79
CA LEU A 20 0.14 4.01 -7.87
C LEU A 20 -1.14 3.40 -8.45
N GLY A 21 -1.98 4.22 -9.08
CA GLY A 21 -3.19 3.76 -9.76
C GLY A 21 -2.88 2.77 -10.88
N ALA A 22 -1.90 3.09 -11.74
CA ALA A 22 -1.45 2.21 -12.81
C ALA A 22 -0.86 0.89 -12.26
N ALA A 23 -0.01 0.96 -11.23
CA ALA A 23 0.55 -0.22 -10.59
C ALA A 23 -0.53 -1.14 -10.00
N MET A 24 -1.59 -0.57 -9.40
CA MET A 24 -2.72 -1.35 -8.89
C MET A 24 -3.48 -2.06 -10.02
N ALA A 25 -3.73 -1.39 -11.14
CA ALA A 25 -4.38 -2.00 -12.31
C ALA A 25 -3.56 -3.17 -12.87
N VAL A 26 -2.23 -3.01 -12.97
CA VAL A 26 -1.31 -4.07 -13.38
C VAL A 26 -1.33 -5.23 -12.39
N ASN A 27 -1.34 -4.95 -11.08
CA ASN A 27 -1.39 -5.97 -10.04
C ASN A 27 -2.65 -6.85 -10.16
N ILE A 28 -3.82 -6.22 -10.35
CA ILE A 28 -5.09 -6.92 -10.57
C ILE A 28 -4.99 -7.81 -11.82
N TRP A 29 -4.50 -7.27 -12.93
CA TRP A 29 -4.34 -8.05 -14.18
C TRP A 29 -3.43 -9.26 -14.00
N LEU A 30 -2.32 -9.11 -13.27
CA LEU A 30 -1.39 -10.20 -12.96
C LEU A 30 -2.04 -11.29 -12.11
N ILE A 31 -2.80 -10.93 -11.07
CA ILE A 31 -3.50 -11.90 -10.20
C ILE A 31 -4.48 -12.73 -11.02
N PHE A 32 -5.25 -12.11 -11.91
CA PHE A 32 -6.21 -12.85 -12.73
C PHE A 32 -5.54 -13.71 -13.79
N SER A 33 -4.48 -13.21 -14.44
CA SER A 33 -3.83 -13.90 -15.56
C SER A 33 -2.84 -14.98 -15.14
N PHE A 34 -2.04 -14.75 -14.09
CA PHE A 34 -0.92 -15.62 -13.72
C PHE A 34 -1.19 -16.50 -12.49
N ALA A 35 -2.11 -16.12 -11.59
CA ALA A 35 -2.32 -16.94 -10.40
C ALA A 35 -2.98 -18.28 -10.78
N PRO A 36 -2.40 -19.43 -10.41
CA PRO A 36 -2.99 -20.73 -10.69
C PRO A 36 -4.30 -20.91 -9.94
N LEU A 37 -5.22 -21.67 -10.53
CA LEU A 37 -6.47 -22.04 -9.86
C LEU A 37 -6.20 -23.22 -8.93
N GLU A 38 -6.37 -23.02 -7.63
CA GLU A 38 -6.30 -24.12 -6.67
C GLU A 38 -7.52 -25.02 -6.75
N ARG A 39 -7.29 -26.33 -6.66
CA ARG A 39 -8.28 -27.38 -6.93
C ARG A 39 -9.46 -27.38 -5.95
N THR A 40 -9.27 -26.85 -4.74
CA THR A 40 -10.27 -26.88 -3.65
C THR A 40 -11.06 -25.58 -3.54
N MET A 41 -10.39 -24.43 -3.61
CA MET A 41 -11.00 -23.10 -3.42
C MET A 41 -11.33 -22.37 -4.73
N GLY A 42 -10.76 -22.82 -5.86
CA GLY A 42 -11.03 -22.25 -7.18
C GLY A 42 -10.67 -20.77 -7.29
N LEU A 43 -11.57 -19.98 -7.87
CA LEU A 43 -11.36 -18.55 -8.15
C LEU A 43 -11.22 -17.69 -6.89
N MET A 44 -11.84 -18.08 -5.77
CA MET A 44 -11.84 -17.27 -4.54
C MET A 44 -10.45 -17.13 -3.92
N GLN A 45 -9.60 -18.14 -4.06
CA GLN A 45 -8.23 -18.14 -3.52
C GLN A 45 -7.37 -16.98 -4.08
N LYS A 46 -7.68 -16.48 -5.29
CA LYS A 46 -6.95 -15.36 -5.89
C LYS A 46 -6.98 -14.09 -5.03
N VAL A 47 -8.01 -13.92 -4.18
CA VAL A 47 -8.10 -12.77 -3.26
C VAL A 47 -6.95 -12.76 -2.23
N PHE A 48 -6.38 -13.91 -1.88
CA PHE A 48 -5.29 -13.99 -0.91
C PHE A 48 -4.03 -13.28 -1.38
N TYR A 49 -3.79 -13.20 -2.71
CA TYR A 49 -2.66 -12.45 -3.27
C TYR A 49 -2.77 -10.95 -3.00
N PHE A 50 -3.97 -10.43 -2.78
CA PHE A 50 -4.19 -9.04 -2.34
C PHE A 50 -4.26 -8.93 -0.81
N HIS A 51 -4.97 -9.85 -0.17
CA HIS A 51 -5.26 -9.80 1.25
C HIS A 51 -4.02 -10.00 2.13
N VAL A 52 -3.16 -10.98 1.82
CA VAL A 52 -2.00 -11.33 2.65
C VAL A 52 -0.98 -10.19 2.70
N PRO A 53 -0.58 -9.57 1.56
CA PRO A 53 0.28 -8.40 1.60
C PRO A 53 -0.35 -7.21 2.32
N ALA A 54 -1.65 -6.96 2.12
CA ALA A 54 -2.35 -5.86 2.79
C ALA A 54 -2.34 -6.03 4.31
N ALA A 55 -2.63 -7.24 4.81
CA ALA A 55 -2.57 -7.55 6.23
C ALA A 55 -1.15 -7.31 6.80
N TRP A 56 -0.12 -7.76 6.09
CA TRP A 56 1.28 -7.53 6.48
C TRP A 56 1.62 -6.05 6.62
N VAL A 57 1.26 -5.24 5.63
CA VAL A 57 1.50 -3.78 5.65
C VAL A 57 0.73 -3.11 6.78
N SER A 58 -0.53 -3.49 7.01
CA SER A 58 -1.32 -2.97 8.13
C SER A 58 -0.67 -3.28 9.47
N PHE A 59 -0.30 -4.54 9.73
CA PHE A 59 0.37 -4.92 10.98
C PHE A 59 1.69 -4.18 11.19
N LEU A 60 2.49 -4.02 10.13
CA LEU A 60 3.74 -3.27 10.21
C LEU A 60 3.49 -1.79 10.53
N ALA A 61 2.53 -1.15 9.86
CA ALA A 61 2.18 0.25 10.12
C ALA A 61 1.68 0.47 11.56
N PHE A 62 0.85 -0.45 12.05
CA PHE A 62 0.42 -0.45 13.46
C PHE A 62 1.60 -0.60 14.41
N PHE A 63 2.50 -1.55 14.15
CA PHE A 63 3.67 -1.78 15.00
C PHE A 63 4.60 -0.57 15.03
N VAL A 64 4.91 0.04 13.88
CA VAL A 64 5.74 1.26 13.80
C VAL A 64 5.08 2.41 14.57
N THR A 65 3.77 2.59 14.41
CA THR A 65 3.01 3.62 15.13
C THR A 65 3.03 3.38 16.64
N PHE A 66 2.87 2.11 17.06
CA PHE A 66 2.95 1.70 18.45
C PHE A 66 4.34 2.01 19.06
N CYS A 67 5.43 1.61 18.38
CA CYS A 67 6.79 1.93 18.82
C CYS A 67 7.01 3.44 18.90
N GLY A 68 6.57 4.20 17.90
CA GLY A 68 6.68 5.66 17.90
C GLY A 68 5.93 6.31 19.07
N SER A 69 4.73 5.80 19.38
CA SER A 69 3.94 6.27 20.53
C SER A 69 4.63 5.98 21.87
N VAL A 70 5.18 4.78 22.04
CA VAL A 70 5.96 4.40 23.24
C VAL A 70 7.19 5.29 23.39
N VAL A 71 7.99 5.46 22.33
CA VAL A 71 9.18 6.33 22.34
C VAL A 71 8.81 7.78 22.67
N TYR A 72 7.70 8.27 22.12
CA TYR A 72 7.20 9.62 22.40
C TYR A 72 6.83 9.79 23.88
N LEU A 73 6.15 8.82 24.48
CA LEU A 73 5.81 8.85 25.91
C LEU A 73 7.04 8.78 26.82
N ILE A 74 8.07 8.02 26.44
CA ILE A 74 9.32 7.93 27.20
C ILE A 74 10.12 9.23 27.08
N THR A 75 10.20 9.83 25.90
CA THR A 75 11.01 11.03 25.64
C THR A 75 10.36 12.31 26.18
N LYS A 76 9.02 12.36 26.17
CA LYS A 76 8.27 13.55 26.58
C LYS A 76 7.78 13.47 28.04
N ARG A 77 8.06 12.37 28.73
CA ARG A 77 8.04 12.32 30.20
C ARG A 77 9.39 12.77 30.72
#